data_AF-A0A015JP53-F1
#
_entry.id   AF-A0A015JP53-F1
#
_cell.length_a   1.000
_cell.length_b   1.000
_cell.length_c   1.000
_cell.angle_alpha   90.00
_cell.angle_beta   90.00
_cell.angle_gamma   90.00
#
_symmetry.space_group_name_H-M   'P 1'
#
loop_
_entity.id
_entity.type
_entity.pdbx_description
1 polymer ?
#
loop_
_entity_poly.entity_id
_entity_poly.type
_entity_poly.pdbx_seq_one_letter_code
_entity_poly.pdbx_strand_id
1 'polypeptide(L)'
;MYPTRVVRALHKHVPLIKFLGPRDKLHKEPKETASPSNTPSDHKSIIAFSQLPEKYKRKGPSPEEIDAIEHGGADNIIRYKGYFKF
;
A
#
# COMPACT_ATOMS: atom_id res chain seq x y z
N MET A 1 25.79 27.13 -26.93
CA MET A 1 24.79 26.04 -26.77
C MET A 1 25.48 24.84 -26.17
N TYR A 2 25.03 24.35 -25.01
CA TYR A 2 25.56 23.10 -24.44
C TYR A 2 24.77 21.91 -24.99
N PRO A 3 25.43 20.79 -25.34
CA PRO A 3 24.71 19.60 -25.78
C PRO A 3 24.00 18.97 -24.58
N THR A 4 22.68 18.90 -24.63
CA THR A 4 21.87 18.17 -23.68
C THR A 4 22.20 16.68 -23.76
N ARG A 5 22.80 16.11 -22.70
CA ARG A 5 23.02 14.66 -22.60
C ARG A 5 21.66 13.98 -22.40
N VAL A 6 21.15 13.35 -23.46
CA VAL A 6 19.99 12.45 -23.34
C VAL A 6 20.50 11.14 -22.72
N VAL A 7 20.36 11.02 -21.41
CA VAL A 7 20.63 9.75 -20.70
C VAL A 7 19.50 8.79 -21.06
N ARG A 8 19.76 7.88 -21.99
CA ARG A 8 18.86 6.76 -22.28
C ARG A 8 19.06 5.71 -21.19
N ALA A 9 17.97 5.15 -20.68
CA ALA A 9 18.05 4.00 -19.79
C ALA A 9 18.84 2.87 -20.49
N LEU A 10 19.76 2.24 -19.76
CA LEU A 10 20.58 1.13 -20.27
C LEU A 10 19.71 -0.05 -20.75
N HIS A 11 18.51 -0.18 -20.18
CA HIS A 11 17.55 -1.23 -20.47
C HIS A 11 16.24 -0.67 -21.00
N LYS A 12 15.66 -1.39 -21.96
CA LYS A 12 14.32 -1.09 -22.49
C LYS A 12 13.30 -1.31 -21.38
N HIS A 13 12.38 -0.36 -21.21
CA HIS A 13 11.29 -0.47 -20.25
C HIS A 13 10.41 -1.69 -20.60
N VAL A 14 10.48 -2.74 -19.78
CA VAL A 14 9.60 -3.90 -19.88
C VAL A 14 8.45 -3.69 -18.90
N PRO A 15 7.18 -3.64 -19.36
CA PRO A 15 6.06 -3.47 -18.47
C PRO A 15 5.91 -4.71 -17.57
N LEU A 16 5.77 -4.48 -16.26
CA LEU A 16 5.55 -5.54 -15.27
C LEU A 16 4.24 -6.30 -15.50
N ILE A 17 3.28 -5.67 -16.17
CA ILE A 17 1.99 -6.25 -16.52
C ILE A 17 1.88 -6.33 -18.03
N LYS A 18 1.59 -7.53 -18.53
CA LYS A 18 1.28 -7.78 -19.94
C LYS A 18 -0.17 -7.38 -20.19
N PHE A 19 -0.39 -6.33 -20.98
CA PHE A 19 -1.74 -6.00 -21.42
C PHE A 19 -2.21 -7.07 -22.40
N LEU A 20 -3.41 -7.61 -22.19
CA LEU A 20 -4.05 -8.47 -23.17
C LEU A 20 -4.61 -7.58 -24.28
N GLY A 21 -3.74 -7.19 -25.22
CA GLY A 21 -4.10 -6.44 -26.43
C GLY A 21 -3.39 -5.08 -26.60
N PRO A 22 -3.66 -4.37 -27.71
CA PRO A 22 -3.01 -3.09 -28.04
C PRO A 22 -3.32 -1.99 -27.03
N ARG A 23 -2.29 -1.27 -26.56
CA ARG A 23 -2.44 -0.16 -25.58
C ARG A 23 -3.22 1.04 -26.12
N ASP A 24 -3.20 1.25 -27.43
CA ASP A 24 -3.89 2.37 -28.10
C ASP A 24 -5.41 2.32 -27.93
N LYS A 25 -5.96 1.17 -27.49
CA LYS A 25 -7.38 0.97 -27.21
C LYS A 25 -7.76 1.21 -25.74
N LEU A 26 -6.79 1.37 -24.85
CA LEU A 26 -6.99 1.40 -23.40
C LEU A 26 -7.35 2.80 -22.88
N HIS A 27 -6.89 3.84 -23.56
CA HIS A 27 -7.22 5.23 -23.24
C HIS A 27 -8.25 5.72 -24.26
N LYS A 28 -9.53 5.43 -23.99
CA LYS A 28 -10.62 6.16 -24.64
C LYS A 28 -11.02 7.27 -23.68
N GLU A 29 -10.92 8.52 -24.14
CA GLU A 29 -11.50 9.67 -23.43
C GLU A 29 -12.94 9.33 -23.00
N PRO A 30 -13.33 9.59 -21.74
CA PRO A 30 -14.67 9.30 -21.28
C PRO A 30 -15.65 10.21 -22.03
N LYS A 31 -16.43 9.64 -22.95
CA LYS A 31 -17.66 10.30 -23.41
C LYS A 31 -18.65 10.22 -22.25
N GLU A 32 -18.79 11.32 -21.54
CA GLU A 32 -19.85 11.52 -20.56
C GLU A 32 -21.21 11.39 -21.27
N THR A 33 -21.79 10.21 -21.20
CA THR A 33 -23.23 10.04 -21.35
C THR A 33 -23.63 9.03 -20.30
N ALA A 34 -23.83 9.55 -19.09
CA ALA A 34 -24.33 8.80 -17.96
C ALA A 34 -25.75 8.30 -18.28
N SER A 35 -25.82 7.07 -18.79
CA SER A 35 -27.02 6.25 -18.71
C SER A 35 -26.95 5.49 -17.38
N PRO A 36 -28.00 5.45 -16.55
CA PRO A 36 -27.98 4.65 -15.33
C PRO A 36 -27.90 3.17 -15.73
N SER A 37 -26.69 2.62 -15.65
CA SER A 37 -26.46 1.18 -15.73
C SER A 37 -27.02 0.57 -14.45
N ASN A 38 -28.03 -0.28 -14.57
CA ASN A 38 -28.42 -1.23 -13.53
C ASN A 38 -27.27 -2.24 -13.37
N THR A 39 -26.20 -1.85 -12.71
CA THR A 39 -25.24 -2.78 -12.14
C THR A 39 -25.93 -3.50 -10.98
N PRO A 40 -25.83 -4.83 -10.85
CA PRO A 40 -26.17 -5.46 -9.59
C PRO A 40 -25.31 -4.77 -8.53
N SER A 41 -25.95 -4.31 -7.47
CA SER A 41 -25.25 -3.69 -6.34
C SER A 41 -24.28 -4.72 -5.79
N ASP A 42 -23.01 -4.58 -6.15
CA ASP A 42 -21.90 -5.14 -5.40
C ASP A 42 -21.95 -4.47 -4.03
N HIS A 43 -22.81 -5.01 -3.16
CA HIS A 43 -22.83 -4.72 -1.75
C HIS A 43 -21.48 -5.20 -1.21
N LYS A 44 -20.45 -4.36 -1.35
CA LYS A 44 -19.31 -4.34 -0.44
C LYS A 44 -19.93 -4.14 0.92
N SER A 45 -20.22 -5.23 1.62
CA SER A 45 -20.65 -5.19 3.00
C SER A 45 -19.52 -4.50 3.74
N ILE A 46 -19.75 -3.23 4.08
CA ILE A 46 -18.87 -2.50 4.98
C ILE A 46 -19.10 -3.17 6.33
N ILE A 47 -18.33 -4.22 6.62
CA ILE A 47 -18.37 -4.91 7.90
C ILE A 47 -17.87 -3.91 8.93
N ALA A 48 -18.72 -3.58 9.90
CA ALA A 48 -18.33 -2.68 10.99
C ALA A 48 -17.26 -3.36 11.85
N PHE A 49 -16.34 -2.57 12.43
CA PHE A 49 -15.25 -3.11 13.25
C PHE A 49 -15.74 -4.03 14.39
N SER A 50 -16.92 -3.73 14.95
CA SER A 50 -17.57 -4.54 15.99
C SER A 50 -17.91 -5.96 15.53
N GLN A 51 -18.17 -6.16 14.24
CA GLN A 51 -18.57 -7.42 13.61
C GLN A 51 -17.36 -8.27 13.16
N LEU A 52 -16.14 -7.74 13.29
CA LEU A 52 -14.93 -8.50 12.94
C LEU A 52 -14.70 -9.64 13.93
N PRO A 53 -14.35 -10.85 13.46
CA PRO A 53 -13.84 -11.91 14.32
C PRO A 53 -12.64 -11.43 15.15
N GLU A 54 -12.49 -11.94 16.37
CA GLU A 54 -11.48 -11.50 17.33
C GLU A 54 -10.05 -11.59 16.76
N LYS A 55 -9.76 -12.63 15.97
CA LYS A 55 -8.45 -12.80 15.31
C LYS A 55 -8.07 -11.68 14.35
N TYR A 56 -9.03 -10.90 13.87
CA TYR A 56 -8.83 -9.76 12.97
C TYR A 56 -8.98 -8.41 13.68
N LYS A 57 -9.35 -8.40 14.97
CA LYS A 57 -9.35 -7.17 15.76
C LYS A 57 -7.91 -6.79 16.05
N ARG A 58 -7.57 -5.53 15.82
CA ARG A 58 -6.26 -4.99 16.21
C ARG A 58 -6.15 -5.06 17.73
N LYS A 59 -5.07 -5.66 18.23
CA LYS A 59 -4.69 -5.54 19.64
C LYS A 59 -4.16 -4.13 19.87
N GLY A 60 -4.53 -3.52 20.99
CA GLY A 60 -3.89 -2.28 21.44
C GLY A 60 -2.42 -2.54 21.80
N PRO A 61 -1.58 -1.50 21.82
CA PRO A 61 -0.20 -1.65 22.25
C PRO A 61 -0.15 -2.12 23.71
N SER A 62 0.76 -3.03 24.03
CA SER A 62 0.99 -3.46 25.40
C SER A 62 1.63 -2.32 26.22
N PRO A 63 1.54 -2.36 27.57
CA PRO A 63 2.21 -1.36 28.41
C PRO A 63 3.72 -1.24 28.13
N GLU A 64 4.37 -2.35 27.81
CA GLU A 64 5.79 -2.39 27.44
C GLU A 64 6.05 -1.70 26.10
N GLU A 65 5.15 -1.90 25.12
CA GLU A 65 5.22 -1.21 23.82
C GLU A 65 4.95 0.29 23.95
N ILE A 66 4.05 0.68 24.86
CA ILE A 66 3.77 2.09 25.18
C ILE A 66 4.99 2.76 25.80
N ASP A 67 5.57 2.16 26.84
CA ASP A 67 6.83 2.64 27.47
C ASP A 67 7.92 2.76 26.41
N ALA A 68 7.97 1.80 25.48
CA ALA A 68 8.94 1.82 24.41
C ALA A 68 8.78 2.97 23.43
N ILE A 69 7.55 3.30 23.05
CA ILE A 69 7.24 4.45 22.20
C ILE A 69 7.59 5.76 22.92
N GLU A 70 7.26 5.88 24.21
CA GLU A 70 7.54 7.08 25.02
C GLU A 70 9.04 7.36 25.17
N HIS A 71 9.84 6.29 25.29
CA HIS A 71 11.30 6.37 25.34
C HIS A 71 11.97 6.43 23.95
N GLY A 72 11.20 6.61 22.88
CA GLY A 72 11.72 6.81 21.52
C GLY A 72 12.21 5.54 20.82
N GLY A 73 11.84 4.35 21.30
CA GLY A 73 12.07 3.05 20.66
C GLY A 73 13.51 2.55 20.64
N ALA A 74 14.50 3.40 20.91
CA ALA A 74 15.93 3.05 20.88
C ALA A 74 16.36 2.20 22.08
N ASP A 75 15.79 2.45 23.26
CA ASP A 75 16.31 1.88 24.51
C ASP A 75 15.75 0.47 24.84
N ASN A 76 14.69 0.02 24.14
CA ASN A 76 13.99 -1.22 24.49
C ASN A 76 14.66 -2.49 23.99
N ILE A 77 15.54 -2.38 22.99
CA ILE A 77 16.40 -3.49 22.59
C ILE A 77 17.36 -3.86 23.74
N ILE A 78 17.78 -2.88 24.54
CA ILE A 78 18.74 -3.07 25.62
C ILE A 78 18.02 -3.40 26.94
N ARG A 79 16.86 -2.79 27.20
CA ARG A 79 16.14 -2.92 28.49
C ARG A 79 15.47 -4.27 28.69
N TYR A 80 14.95 -4.90 27.62
CA TYR A 80 14.18 -6.14 27.70
C TYR A 80 14.90 -7.39 27.16
N LYS A 81 15.95 -7.20 26.34
CA LYS A 81 16.88 -8.27 25.95
C LYS A 81 18.23 -7.99 26.57
N GLY A 82 18.45 -8.52 27.76
CA GLY A 82 19.72 -8.48 28.48
C GLY A 82 20.88 -9.26 27.82
N TYR A 83 21.07 -9.16 26.51
CA TYR A 83 22.18 -9.79 25.79
C TYR A 83 22.57 -8.98 24.54
N PHE A 84 23.46 -8.00 24.71
CA PHE A 84 24.50 -7.73 23.71
C PHE A 84 25.80 -7.45 24.46
N LYS A 85 26.53 -8.53 24.71
CA LYS A 85 27.91 -8.49 25.20
C LYS A 85 28.79 -8.31 23.97
N PHE A 86 29.43 -7.14 23.84
CA PHE A 86 30.61 -6.99 22.98
C PHE A 86 31.80 -7.75 23.57
#